data_AF-A0A0M1IW77-F1
#
_entry.id   AF-A0A0M1IW77-F1
#
_cell.length_a   1.000
_cell.length_b   1.000
_cell.length_c   1.000
_cell.angle_alpha   90.00
_cell.angle_beta   90.00
_cell.angle_gamma   90.00
#
_symmetry.space_group_name_H-M   'P 1'
#
loop_
_entity.id
_entity.type
_entity.pdbx_description
1 polymer ?
#
loop_
_entity_poly.entity_id
_entity_poly.type
_entity_poly.pdbx_seq_one_letter_code
_entity_poly.pdbx_strand_id
1 'polypeptide(L)'
;MSTKAIEKLEVDSIGDSRYFSDKFRYNSEDNTYICLEGEILVCVTKKIDANQRKYINYDACSKCKCTTSKKGRTITHKSNQDIGELVTKRTKENKLKYNQKQAIVEHPFGTIKRMRIQTSKG
;
A
#
# COMPACT_ATOMS: atom_id res chain seq x y z
N MET A 1 -23.40 17.31 -6.46
CA MET A 1 -22.18 17.85 -5.81
C MET A 1 -21.61 16.78 -4.90
N SER A 2 -20.42 16.21 -5.03
CA SER A 2 -19.35 16.23 -6.01
C SER A 2 -18.53 14.97 -5.64
N THR A 3 -18.50 14.02 -6.58
CA THR A 3 -17.59 12.87 -6.73
C THR A 3 -16.64 12.51 -5.58
N LYS A 4 -16.90 11.37 -4.93
CA LYS A 4 -15.96 10.64 -4.05
C LYS A 4 -14.67 10.33 -4.82
N ALA A 5 -13.56 10.94 -4.45
CA ALA A 5 -12.26 10.72 -5.08
C ALA A 5 -11.28 9.98 -4.14
N ILE A 6 -11.30 8.65 -4.28
CA ILE A 6 -10.16 7.74 -4.38
C ILE A 6 -9.27 7.66 -3.12
N GLU A 7 -9.66 6.72 -2.26
CA GLU A 7 -8.78 6.02 -1.34
C GLU A 7 -7.93 5.02 -2.14
N LYS A 8 -6.63 5.02 -1.90
CA LYS A 8 -5.66 4.16 -2.59
C LYS A 8 -5.83 2.73 -2.05
N LEU A 9 -6.88 2.06 -2.50
CA LEU A 9 -7.07 0.62 -2.32
C LEU A 9 -6.00 -0.06 -3.19
N GLU A 10 -5.08 -0.78 -2.57
CA GLU A 10 -4.38 -1.86 -3.28
C GLU A 10 -5.48 -2.86 -3.65
N VAL A 11 -6.00 -2.73 -4.87
CA VAL A 11 -7.09 -3.58 -5.37
C VAL A 11 -6.52 -4.98 -5.56
N ASP A 12 -6.65 -5.79 -4.52
CA ASP A 12 -6.56 -7.24 -4.55
C ASP A 12 -7.56 -7.73 -5.61
N SER A 13 -7.05 -7.95 -6.82
CA SER A 13 -7.86 -8.27 -7.98
C SER A 13 -8.38 -9.71 -7.87
N ILE A 14 -9.70 -9.88 -8.00
CA ILE A 14 -10.45 -11.14 -8.12
C ILE A 14 -10.32 -12.04 -6.86
N GLY A 15 -10.87 -11.56 -5.75
CA GLY A 15 -11.07 -12.32 -4.51
C GLY A 15 -12.29 -11.80 -3.76
N ASP A 16 -12.81 -12.58 -2.81
CA ASP A 16 -13.93 -12.16 -1.96
C ASP A 16 -13.49 -10.94 -1.14
N SER A 17 -14.17 -9.80 -1.33
CA SER A 17 -13.79 -8.49 -0.78
C SER A 17 -13.70 -8.48 0.75
N ARG A 18 -14.26 -9.49 1.41
CA ARG A 18 -14.18 -9.70 2.86
C ARG A 18 -12.77 -9.98 3.36
N TYR A 19 -11.88 -10.52 2.52
CA TYR A 19 -10.53 -10.95 2.93
C TYR A 19 -9.40 -10.08 2.39
N PHE A 20 -9.69 -8.82 2.05
CA PHE A 20 -8.67 -7.84 1.64
C PHE A 20 -7.70 -7.52 2.78
N SER A 21 -6.46 -7.16 2.42
CA SER A 21 -5.39 -6.82 3.38
C SER A 21 -5.81 -5.75 4.38
N ASP A 22 -6.65 -4.81 3.97
CA ASP A 22 -7.12 -3.68 4.78
C ASP A 22 -7.98 -4.09 5.97
N LYS A 23 -8.51 -5.32 5.96
CA LYS A 23 -9.31 -5.87 7.07
C LYS A 23 -8.45 -6.56 8.13
N PHE A 24 -7.16 -6.79 7.86
CA PHE A 24 -6.24 -7.38 8.83
C PHE A 24 -5.74 -6.28 9.76
N ARG A 25 -5.85 -6.51 11.07
CA ARG A 25 -5.40 -5.56 12.08
C ARG A 25 -3.99 -5.93 12.52
N TYR A 26 -3.08 -4.97 12.48
CA TYR A 26 -1.74 -5.13 13.03
C TYR A 26 -1.75 -4.91 14.54
N ASN A 27 -1.19 -5.85 15.29
CA ASN A 27 -0.86 -5.68 16.71
C ASN A 27 0.65 -5.38 16.82
N SER A 28 0.98 -4.17 17.25
CA SER A 28 2.34 -3.70 17.45
C SER A 28 3.02 -4.30 18.68
N GLU A 29 2.26 -4.72 19.69
CA GLU A 29 2.81 -5.27 20.94
C GLU A 29 3.44 -6.64 20.68
N ASP A 30 2.69 -7.52 20.02
CA ASP A 30 3.13 -8.89 19.72
C ASP A 30 3.79 -9.02 18.34
N ASN A 31 3.81 -7.95 17.54
CA ASN A 31 4.25 -7.96 16.15
C ASN A 31 3.55 -9.09 15.36
N THR A 32 2.22 -9.10 15.42
CA THR A 32 1.35 -10.09 14.76
C THR A 32 0.21 -9.41 14.02
N TYR A 33 -0.35 -10.09 13.02
CA TYR A 33 -1.60 -9.65 12.38
C TYR A 33 -2.78 -10.48 12.84
N ILE A 34 -3.96 -9.88 12.92
CA ILE A 34 -5.21 -10.54 13.29
C ILE A 34 -6.13 -10.55 12.07
N CYS A 35 -6.61 -11.73 11.69
CA CYS A 35 -7.59 -11.94 10.62
C CYS A 35 -9.02 -11.57 11.09
N LEU A 36 -9.97 -11.42 10.17
CA LEU A 36 -11.38 -11.18 10.51
C LEU A 36 -11.99 -12.29 11.38
N GLU A 37 -11.51 -13.53 11.21
CA GLU A 37 -11.96 -14.69 11.99
C GLU A 37 -11.31 -14.74 13.39
N GLY A 38 -10.51 -13.73 13.77
CA GLY A 38 -9.82 -13.67 15.07
C GLY A 38 -8.51 -14.45 15.13
N GLU A 39 -8.12 -15.12 14.04
CA GLU A 39 -6.89 -15.90 13.97
C GLU A 39 -5.63 -15.02 13.85
N ILE A 40 -4.54 -15.43 14.51
CA ILE A 40 -3.27 -14.69 14.59
C ILE A 40 -2.31 -15.15 13.49
N LEU A 41 -1.75 -14.21 12.74
CA LEU A 41 -0.72 -14.42 11.73
C LEU A 41 0.65 -14.03 12.29
N VAL A 42 1.58 -14.97 12.23
CA VAL A 42 2.95 -14.83 12.75
C VAL A 42 3.93 -14.43 11.64
N CYS A 43 4.99 -13.71 12.01
CA CYS A 43 6.05 -13.34 11.07
C CYS A 43 6.85 -14.59 10.66
N VAL A 44 6.86 -14.90 9.36
CA VAL A 44 7.66 -16.01 8.80
C VAL A 44 9.02 -15.54 8.26
N THR A 45 9.25 -14.22 8.23
CA THR A 45 10.48 -13.65 7.69
C THR A 45 11.59 -13.74 8.72
N LYS A 46 12.63 -14.54 8.43
CA LYS A 46 13.75 -14.80 9.34
C LYS A 46 14.82 -13.71 9.35
N LYS A 47 14.89 -12.87 8.32
CA LYS A 47 15.89 -11.80 8.21
C LYS A 47 15.51 -10.64 9.14
N ILE A 48 16.45 -10.24 9.99
CA ILE A 48 16.28 -9.16 10.98
C ILE A 48 16.09 -7.81 10.25
N ASP A 49 16.99 -7.50 9.31
CA ASP A 49 17.01 -6.25 8.52
C ASP A 49 16.17 -6.33 7.23
N ALA A 50 15.10 -7.11 7.24
CA ALA A 50 14.24 -7.20 6.08
C ALA A 50 13.41 -5.92 5.90
N ASN A 51 13.57 -5.25 4.75
CA ASN A 51 12.72 -4.11 4.34
C ASN A 51 11.22 -4.49 4.26
N GLN A 52 10.92 -5.78 4.14
CA GLN A 52 9.57 -6.30 4.09
C GLN A 52 9.47 -7.57 4.93
N ARG A 53 8.46 -7.64 5.80
CA ARG A 53 8.15 -8.80 6.61
C ARG A 53 6.85 -9.43 6.13
N LYS A 54 6.83 -10.75 6.04
CA LYS A 54 5.69 -11.57 5.65
C LYS A 54 5.09 -12.23 6.87
N TYR A 55 3.77 -12.21 6.96
CA TYR A 55 2.97 -12.81 8.02
C TYR A 55 2.03 -13.83 7.43
N ILE A 56 2.07 -15.06 7.96
CA ILE A 56 1.30 -16.20 7.46
C ILE A 56 0.93 -17.08 8.66
N ASN A 57 -0.27 -17.64 8.64
CA ASN A 57 -0.63 -18.77 9.49
C ASN A 57 -1.33 -19.83 8.63
N TYR A 58 -0.61 -20.93 8.36
CA TYR A 58 -1.11 -22.01 7.51
C TYR A 58 -2.22 -22.81 8.19
N ASP A 59 -2.15 -23.03 9.50
CA ASP A 59 -3.12 -23.83 10.23
C ASP A 59 -4.48 -23.12 10.31
N ALA A 60 -4.45 -21.82 10.59
CA ALA A 60 -5.63 -20.96 10.53
C ALA A 60 -6.21 -20.89 9.10
N CYS A 61 -5.35 -20.68 8.10
CA CYS A 61 -5.76 -20.60 6.69
C CYS A 61 -6.23 -21.92 6.10
N SER A 62 -5.87 -23.07 6.67
CA SER A 62 -6.39 -24.37 6.25
C SER A 62 -7.83 -24.58 6.74
N LYS A 63 -8.22 -23.92 7.83
CA LYS A 63 -9.58 -23.96 8.40
C LYS A 63 -10.46 -22.87 7.80
N CYS A 64 -9.91 -21.68 7.53
CA CYS A 64 -10.64 -20.61 6.84
C CYS A 64 -10.58 -20.78 5.32
N LYS A 65 -11.74 -20.75 4.63
CA LYS A 65 -11.80 -20.59 3.17
C LYS A 65 -11.61 -19.12 2.75
N CYS A 66 -10.69 -18.44 3.43
CA CYS A 66 -10.34 -17.04 3.27
C CYS A 66 -9.51 -16.77 2.00
N THR A 67 -8.98 -17.81 1.35
CA THR A 67 -8.17 -17.71 0.13
C THR A 67 -8.18 -19.02 -0.67
N THR A 68 -8.08 -18.92 -1.99
CA THR A 68 -8.02 -20.06 -2.93
C THR A 68 -6.62 -20.70 -3.03
N SER A 69 -5.60 -20.04 -2.48
CA SER A 69 -4.22 -20.54 -2.46
C SER A 69 -4.04 -21.65 -1.42
N LYS A 70 -3.32 -22.72 -1.81
CA LYS A 70 -2.92 -23.82 -0.92
C LYS A 70 -2.07 -23.38 0.26
N LYS A 71 -1.40 -22.22 0.14
CA LYS A 71 -0.52 -21.65 1.16
C LYS A 71 -1.20 -20.62 2.06
N GLY A 72 -2.52 -20.43 1.90
CA GLY A 72 -3.26 -19.42 2.64
C GLY A 72 -2.94 -17.99 2.21
N ARG A 73 -3.40 -17.03 3.01
CA ARG A 73 -3.20 -15.60 2.78
C ARG A 73 -1.85 -15.16 3.36
N THR A 74 -1.11 -14.35 2.61
CA THR A 74 0.15 -13.75 3.07
C THR A 74 -0.02 -12.24 3.17
N ILE A 75 0.21 -11.68 4.34
CA ILE A 75 0.26 -10.23 4.56
C ILE A 75 1.72 -9.79 4.51
N THR A 76 2.01 -8.75 3.74
CA THR A 76 3.36 -8.18 3.65
C THR A 76 3.37 -6.80 4.27
N HIS A 77 4.08 -6.64 5.37
CA HIS A 77 4.29 -5.35 6.04
C HIS A 77 5.65 -4.77 5.63
N LYS A 78 5.68 -3.50 5.22
CA LYS A 78 6.94 -2.80 4.90
C LYS A 78 7.42 -2.05 6.13
N SER A 79 8.74 -1.97 6.33
CA SER A 79 9.31 -1.24 7.47
C SER A 79 8.89 0.23 7.53
N ASN A 80 8.72 0.87 6.37
CA ASN A 80 8.38 2.29 6.26
C ASN A 80 6.89 2.54 5.98
N GLN A 81 6.01 1.55 6.27
CA GLN A 81 4.59 1.65 5.97
C GLN A 81 3.93 2.80 6.75
N ASP A 82 4.22 2.94 8.04
CA ASP A 82 3.72 4.02 8.90
C ASP A 82 4.07 5.42 8.35
N ILE A 83 5.32 5.58 7.88
CA ILE A 83 5.79 6.83 7.26
C ILE A 83 5.02 7.10 5.96
N GLY A 84 4.81 6.06 5.15
CA GLY A 84 4.02 6.15 3.93
C GLY A 84 2.58 6.58 4.18
N GLU A 85 1.95 6.05 5.23
CA GLU A 85 0.59 6.42 5.65
C GLU A 85 0.53 7.88 6.12
N LEU A 86 1.49 8.31 6.94
CA LEU A 86 1.61 9.69 7.40
C LEU A 86 1.76 10.69 6.25
N VAL A 87 2.66 10.40 5.30
CA VAL A 87 2.87 11.24 4.12
C VAL A 87 1.61 11.28 3.25
N THR A 88 0.95 10.14 3.08
CA THR A 88 -0.30 10.05 2.32
C THR A 88 -1.39 10.91 2.97
N LYS A 89 -1.53 10.83 4.29
CA LYS A 89 -2.48 11.66 5.05
C LYS A 89 -2.20 13.15 4.87
N ARG A 90 -0.96 13.59 5.09
CA ARG A 90 -0.54 14.99 4.90
C ARG A 90 -0.78 15.49 3.48
N THR A 91 -0.51 14.63 2.49
CA THR A 91 -0.71 14.96 1.06
C THR A 91 -2.19 15.14 0.75
N LYS A 92 -3.07 14.28 1.29
CA LYS A 92 -4.53 14.41 1.14
C LYS A 92 -5.04 15.71 1.76
N GLU A 93 -4.60 16.04 2.98
CA GLU A 93 -4.98 17.28 3.68
C GLU A 93 -4.53 18.54 2.93
N ASN A 94 -3.35 18.51 2.28
CA ASN A 94 -2.77 19.66 1.60
C ASN A 94 -2.93 19.60 0.06
N LYS A 95 -3.93 18.88 -0.45
CA LYS A 95 -4.09 18.61 -1.88
C LYS A 95 -4.10 19.87 -2.76
N LEU A 96 -4.78 20.93 -2.32
CA LEU A 96 -4.84 22.20 -3.05
C LEU A 96 -3.46 22.83 -3.25
N LYS A 97 -2.61 22.84 -2.21
CA LYS A 97 -1.24 23.36 -2.28
C LYS A 97 -0.37 22.51 -3.22
N TYR A 98 -0.56 21.19 -3.20
CA TYR A 98 0.14 20.29 -4.12
C TYR A 98 -0.26 20.55 -5.58
N ASN A 99 -1.55 20.73 -5.85
CA ASN A 99 -2.03 21.06 -7.20
C ASN A 99 -1.49 22.41 -7.70
N GLN A 100 -1.44 23.44 -6.83
CA GLN A 100 -0.84 24.74 -7.16
C GLN A 100 0.65 24.61 -7.50
N LYS A 101 1.41 23.87 -6.68
CA LYS A 101 2.82 23.58 -6.96
C LYS A 101 2.99 22.86 -8.29
N GLN A 102 2.13 21.88 -8.59
CA GLN A 102 2.17 21.16 -9.86
C GLN A 102 1.96 22.11 -11.05
N ALA A 103 0.96 22.99 -10.98
CA ALA A 103 0.71 23.98 -12.04
C ALA A 103 1.91 24.92 -12.26
N ILE A 104 2.58 25.33 -11.19
CA ILE A 104 3.77 26.20 -11.25
C ILE A 104 4.98 25.43 -11.80
N VAL A 105 5.21 24.17 -11.39
CA VAL A 105 6.42 23.41 -11.73
C VAL A 105 6.35 22.76 -13.12
N GLU A 106 5.18 22.30 -13.55
CA GLU A 106 5.01 21.72 -14.89
C GLU A 106 5.32 22.74 -16.00
N HIS A 107 5.07 24.03 -15.75
CA HIS A 107 5.27 25.06 -16.77
C HIS A 107 6.77 25.28 -17.11
N PRO A 108 7.69 25.46 -16.14
CA PRO A 108 9.14 25.44 -16.36
C PRO A 108 9.66 24.12 -16.94
N PHE A 109 9.29 22.99 -16.33
CA PHE A 109 9.82 21.69 -16.76
C PHE A 109 9.32 21.28 -18.16
N GLY A 110 8.07 21.58 -18.49
CA GLY A 110 7.52 21.39 -19.84
C GLY A 110 8.22 22.23 -20.89
N THR A 111 8.63 23.46 -20.54
CA THR A 111 9.39 24.35 -21.42
C THR A 111 10.81 23.84 -21.64
N ILE A 112 11.51 23.47 -20.57
CA ILE A 112 12.88 22.89 -20.64
C ILE A 112 12.88 21.59 -21.44
N LYS A 113 11.87 20.73 -21.27
CA LYS A 113 11.73 19.48 -22.02
C LYS A 113 11.50 19.72 -23.52
N ARG A 114 10.67 20.71 -23.87
CA ARG A 114 10.46 21.12 -25.29
C ARG A 114 11.74 21.66 -25.92
N MET A 115 12.49 22.49 -25.19
CA MET A 115 13.78 23.03 -25.66
C MET A 115 14.80 21.91 -25.93
N ARG A 116 14.92 20.92 -25.03
CA ARG A 116 15.85 19.79 -25.21
C ARG A 116 15.57 18.91 -26.43
N ILE A 117 14.33 18.83 -26.90
CA ILE A 117 13.96 18.03 -28.08
C ILE A 117 14.34 18.77 -29.38
N GLN A 118 14.42 20.10 -29.36
CA GLN A 118 14.76 20.90 -30.54
C GLN A 118 16.26 20.92 -30.85
N THR A 119 17.11 20.66 -29.85
CA THR A 119 18.59 20.68 -29.99
C THR A 119 19.22 19.37 -30.48
N SER A 120 18.43 18.31 -30.70
CA SER A 120 18.94 17.00 -31.14
C SER A 120 18.67 16.68 -32.61
N LYS A 121 18.25 17.67 -33.41
CA LYS A 121 17.98 17.54 -34.85
C LYS A 121 18.94 18.34 -35.74
N GLY A 122 20.08 18.76 -35.19
CA GLY A 122 21.18 19.38 -35.93
C GLY A 122 22.28 18.37 -36.19
#